data_AF-A0A2M8S8J5-F1
#
_entry.id   AF-A0A2M8S8J5-F1
#
_cell.length_a   1.000
_cell.length_b   1.000
_cell.length_c   1.000
_cell.angle_alpha   90.00
_cell.angle_beta   90.00
_cell.angle_gamma   90.00
#
_symmetry.space_group_name_H-M   'P 1'
#
loop_
_entity.id
_entity.type
_entity.pdbx_description
1 polymer ?
#
loop_
_entity_poly.entity_id
_entity_poly.type
_entity_poly.pdbx_seq_one_letter_code
_entity_poly.pdbx_strand_id
1 'polypeptide(L)'
;ITRDPLALQVTQPQPEGLHEYEKDFLKAFSDPNTLPKKSLQEMTVNLVKAVGDKMKGFSRKESIAYYKSIMERAWQQIEAAGTPDVKSQMYDEALEWTMLDKNYDERTRRVFTGPIFVPMWWGRYDPAYRPVTSGAPKMASVTPTTSGGRTSLPGAAFAASVVGGVQNFSSKVIGDVSAFTSGVTNRTNPIPKTSSSSSWKGGGGGGHSCACACACAGCACACAGGGR
;
A
#
# COMPACT_ATOMS: atom_id res chain seq x y z
N ILE A 1 -12.80 19.44 13.81
CA ILE A 1 -12.46 18.22 13.04
C ILE A 1 -13.11 18.35 11.67
N THR A 2 -12.32 18.48 10.60
CA THR A 2 -12.80 18.56 9.21
C THR A 2 -12.14 17.47 8.38
N ARG A 3 -12.83 16.98 7.35
CA ARG A 3 -12.29 15.96 6.43
C ARG A 3 -11.71 16.54 5.14
N ASP A 4 -12.08 17.77 4.81
CA ASP A 4 -11.61 18.44 3.60
C ASP A 4 -11.39 19.94 3.88
N PRO A 5 -10.13 20.39 4.10
CA PRO A 5 -8.94 19.56 4.29
C PRO A 5 -9.00 18.74 5.61
N LEU A 6 -8.23 17.66 5.66
CA LEU A 6 -8.13 16.81 6.86
C LEU A 6 -7.52 17.62 8.01
N ALA A 7 -8.33 17.90 9.04
CA ALA A 7 -7.89 18.60 10.25
C ALA A 7 -8.16 17.72 11.48
N LEU A 8 -7.08 17.42 12.20
CA LEU A 8 -7.10 16.59 13.40
C LEU A 8 -7.30 17.48 14.64
N GLN A 9 -8.05 16.97 15.61
CA GLN A 9 -8.08 17.53 16.95
C GLN A 9 -7.19 16.64 17.83
N VAL A 10 -6.01 17.13 18.18
CA VAL A 10 -5.06 16.39 19.01
C VAL A 10 -5.47 16.57 20.48
N THR A 11 -5.73 15.47 21.18
CA THR A 11 -5.99 15.49 22.62
C THR A 11 -4.70 15.83 23.38
N GLN A 12 -4.80 16.72 24.38
CA GLN A 12 -3.69 17.06 25.27
C GLN A 12 -4.06 16.71 26.71
N PRO A 13 -3.20 15.94 27.43
CA PRO A 13 -1.92 15.38 26.99
C PRO A 13 -2.08 14.27 25.95
N GLN A 14 -1.03 14.04 25.16
CA GLN A 14 -1.01 12.91 24.23
C GLN A 14 -1.05 11.58 25.03
N PRO A 15 -1.69 10.52 24.50
CA PRO A 15 -1.69 9.23 25.16
C PRO A 15 -0.27 8.70 25.36
N GLU A 16 -0.05 7.94 26.43
CA GLU A 16 1.22 7.26 26.61
C GLU A 16 1.36 6.09 25.62
N GLY A 17 2.60 5.76 25.23
CA GLY A 17 2.87 4.59 24.38
C GLY A 17 2.77 4.80 22.87
N LEU A 18 2.55 6.02 22.37
CA LEU A 18 2.55 6.28 20.93
C LEU A 18 3.89 5.89 20.29
N HIS A 19 3.82 5.21 19.16
CA HIS A 19 4.97 4.95 18.31
C HIS A 19 5.50 6.24 17.67
N GLU A 20 6.79 6.27 17.34
CA GLU A 20 7.42 7.47 16.76
C GLU A 20 6.75 7.93 15.45
N TYR A 21 6.32 6.99 14.60
CA TYR A 21 5.59 7.34 13.37
C TYR A 21 4.23 8.00 13.66
N GLU A 22 3.58 7.67 14.78
CA GLU A 22 2.30 8.25 15.18
C GLU A 22 2.48 9.67 15.68
N LYS A 23 3.55 9.92 16.45
CA LYS A 23 3.94 11.27 16.87
C LYS A 23 4.29 12.15 15.67
N ASP A 24 5.09 11.61 14.73
CA ASP A 24 5.44 12.29 13.49
C ASP A 24 4.19 12.59 12.64
N PHE A 25 3.21 11.69 12.59
CA PHE A 25 1.93 11.91 11.94
C PHE A 25 1.14 13.04 12.60
N LEU A 26 0.97 13.02 13.92
CA LEU A 26 0.25 14.08 14.65
C LEU A 26 0.93 15.44 14.47
N LYS A 27 2.27 15.46 14.48
CA LYS A 27 3.07 16.66 14.21
C LYS A 27 2.91 17.15 12.77
N ALA A 28 2.80 16.24 11.80
CA ALA A 28 2.58 16.62 10.41
C ALA A 28 1.26 17.41 10.25
N PHE A 29 0.22 17.05 11.00
CA PHE A 29 -1.10 17.68 10.95
C PHE A 29 -1.31 18.78 12.01
N SER A 30 -0.26 19.25 12.69
CA SER A 30 -0.40 20.29 13.72
C SER A 30 -0.68 21.68 13.13
N ASP A 31 -0.25 21.94 11.91
CA ASP A 31 -0.54 23.18 11.18
C ASP A 31 -1.71 22.94 10.20
N PRO A 32 -2.89 23.54 10.45
CA PRO A 32 -4.06 23.36 9.60
C PRO A 32 -3.96 24.06 8.24
N ASN A 33 -2.98 24.96 8.05
CA ASN A 33 -2.86 25.80 6.84
C ASN A 33 -1.86 25.25 5.82
N THR A 34 -1.08 24.22 6.15
CA THR A 34 -0.07 23.65 5.25
C THR A 34 -0.37 22.20 4.92
N LEU A 35 -0.27 21.85 3.64
CA LEU A 35 -0.36 20.45 3.22
C LEU A 35 0.87 19.70 3.77
N PRO A 36 0.69 18.63 4.57
CA PRO A 36 1.77 18.01 5.32
C PRO A 36 2.67 17.10 4.49
N LYS A 37 2.66 17.22 3.15
CA LYS A 37 3.29 16.29 2.22
C LYS A 37 4.76 16.01 2.55
N LYS A 38 5.55 17.05 2.82
CA LYS A 38 6.98 16.90 3.13
C LYS A 38 7.20 16.18 4.47
N SER A 39 6.43 16.56 5.50
CA SER A 39 6.47 15.93 6.81
C SER A 39 6.03 14.47 6.76
N LEU A 40 5.01 14.14 5.97
CA LEU A 40 4.56 12.77 5.72
C LEU A 40 5.60 11.96 4.94
N GLN A 41 6.28 12.55 3.97
CA GLN A 41 7.40 11.88 3.28
C GLN A 41 8.52 11.55 4.27
N GLU A 42 8.86 12.49 5.14
CA GLU A 42 9.91 12.32 6.16
C GLU A 42 9.55 11.25 7.18
N MET A 43 8.32 11.29 7.72
CA MET A 43 7.76 10.24 8.58
C MET A 43 7.86 8.86 7.93
N THR A 44 7.43 8.71 6.67
CA THR A 44 7.50 7.43 5.95
C THR A 44 8.95 6.98 5.72
N VAL A 45 9.87 7.90 5.41
CA VAL A 45 11.30 7.59 5.29
C VAL A 45 11.87 7.08 6.62
N ASN A 46 11.52 7.74 7.74
CA ASN A 46 11.95 7.33 9.08
C ASN A 46 11.42 5.95 9.44
N LEU A 47 10.14 5.69 9.16
CA LEU A 47 9.51 4.39 9.37
C LEU A 47 10.21 3.29 8.56
N VAL A 48 10.46 3.52 7.26
CA VAL A 48 11.15 2.55 6.40
C VAL A 48 12.56 2.26 6.90
N LYS A 49 13.31 3.29 7.35
CA LYS A 49 14.64 3.10 7.94
C LYS A 49 14.57 2.28 9.23
N ALA A 50 13.67 2.63 10.15
CA ALA A 50 13.51 1.93 11.42
C ALA A 50 13.12 0.46 11.21
N VAL A 51 12.22 0.18 10.25
CA VAL A 51 11.89 -1.20 9.86
C VAL A 51 13.10 -1.89 9.22
N GLY A 52 13.81 -1.22 8.32
CA GLY A 52 15.03 -1.74 7.70
C GLY A 52 16.10 -2.13 8.73
N ASP A 53 16.27 -1.31 9.78
CA ASP A 53 17.17 -1.59 10.89
C ASP A 53 16.72 -2.81 11.71
N LYS A 54 15.42 -2.94 12.01
CA LYS A 54 14.86 -4.10 12.72
C LYS A 54 14.93 -5.39 11.90
N MET A 55 14.88 -5.28 10.58
CA MET A 55 14.96 -6.41 9.66
C MET A 55 16.41 -6.80 9.33
N LYS A 56 17.43 -6.17 9.92
CA LYS A 56 18.83 -6.57 9.76
C LYS A 56 19.00 -8.02 10.21
N GLY A 57 19.57 -8.85 9.32
CA GLY A 57 19.74 -10.29 9.56
C GLY A 57 18.61 -11.16 9.01
N PHE A 58 17.50 -10.58 8.53
CA PHE A 58 16.43 -11.31 7.85
C PHE A 58 16.54 -11.16 6.33
N SER A 59 16.14 -12.21 5.60
CA SER A 59 16.02 -12.14 4.15
C SER A 59 14.83 -11.28 3.74
N ARG A 60 15.11 -10.17 3.04
CA ARG A 60 14.06 -9.30 2.47
C ARG A 60 13.14 -10.09 1.54
N LYS A 61 13.70 -11.00 0.73
CA LYS A 61 12.94 -11.82 -0.22
C LYS A 61 11.93 -12.71 0.51
N GLU A 62 12.37 -13.38 1.58
CA GLU A 62 11.52 -14.27 2.37
C GLU A 62 10.46 -13.49 3.15
N SER A 63 10.83 -12.35 3.72
CA SER A 63 9.89 -11.47 4.43
C SER A 63 8.76 -11.01 3.49
N ILE A 64 9.12 -10.58 2.27
CA ILE A 64 8.13 -10.22 1.25
C ILE A 64 7.26 -11.42 0.87
N ALA A 65 7.85 -12.60 0.67
CA ALA A 65 7.12 -13.82 0.33
C ALA A 65 6.13 -14.22 1.45
N TYR A 66 6.55 -14.10 2.71
CA TYR A 66 5.73 -14.38 3.87
C TYR A 66 4.49 -13.47 3.92
N TYR A 67 4.66 -12.14 3.83
CA TYR A 67 3.49 -11.24 3.83
C TYR A 67 2.61 -11.41 2.60
N LYS A 68 3.19 -11.70 1.42
CA LYS A 68 2.40 -12.07 0.24
C LYS A 68 1.53 -13.30 0.47
N SER A 69 2.03 -14.29 1.21
CA SER A 69 1.25 -15.48 1.53
C SER A 69 0.06 -15.17 2.46
N ILE A 70 0.21 -14.22 3.39
CA ILE A 70 -0.89 -13.77 4.27
C ILE A 70 -1.97 -13.06 3.44
N MET A 71 -1.56 -12.13 2.56
CA MET A 71 -2.49 -11.44 1.65
C MET A 71 -3.23 -12.43 0.75
N GLU A 72 -2.53 -13.42 0.21
CA GLU A 72 -3.15 -14.42 -0.68
C GLU A 72 -4.16 -15.28 0.08
N ARG A 73 -3.87 -15.68 1.31
CA ARG A 73 -4.80 -16.41 2.18
C ARG A 73 -6.03 -15.57 2.51
N ALA A 74 -5.86 -14.29 2.82
CA ALA A 74 -6.96 -13.36 3.05
C ALA A 74 -7.91 -13.32 1.84
N TRP A 75 -7.36 -13.18 0.63
CA TRP A 75 -8.17 -13.22 -0.58
C TRP A 75 -8.86 -14.57 -0.81
N GLN A 76 -8.17 -15.68 -0.59
CA GLN A 76 -8.75 -17.01 -0.69
C GLN A 76 -9.93 -17.20 0.27
N GLN A 77 -9.84 -16.68 1.49
CA GLN A 77 -10.93 -16.73 2.48
C GLN A 77 -12.16 -15.94 2.01
N ILE A 78 -11.96 -14.74 1.44
CA ILE A 78 -13.06 -13.92 0.88
C ILE A 78 -13.67 -14.59 -0.36
N GLU A 79 -12.83 -15.15 -1.24
CA GLU A 79 -13.27 -15.85 -2.46
C GLU A 79 -14.06 -17.12 -2.13
N ALA A 80 -13.64 -17.87 -1.11
CA ALA A 80 -14.28 -19.10 -0.65
C ALA A 80 -15.57 -18.86 0.15
N ALA A 81 -15.79 -17.66 0.67
CA ALA A 81 -17.02 -17.32 1.38
C ALA A 81 -18.21 -17.38 0.41
N GLY A 82 -19.08 -18.39 0.55
CA GLY A 82 -20.19 -18.63 -0.38
C GLY A 82 -21.40 -17.70 -0.22
N THR A 83 -21.46 -16.92 0.87
CA THR A 83 -22.60 -16.05 1.18
C THR A 83 -22.21 -14.58 1.30
N PRO A 84 -23.09 -13.64 0.92
CA PRO A 84 -22.87 -12.20 1.08
C PRO A 84 -22.48 -11.75 2.50
N ASP A 85 -23.09 -12.34 3.53
CA ASP A 85 -22.83 -12.00 4.93
C ASP A 85 -21.43 -12.41 5.38
N VAL A 86 -21.00 -13.62 5.05
CA VAL A 86 -19.67 -14.12 5.40
C VAL A 86 -18.61 -13.36 4.60
N LYS A 87 -18.87 -13.07 3.32
CA LYS A 87 -17.98 -12.21 2.50
C LYS A 87 -17.78 -10.84 3.14
N SER A 88 -18.85 -10.21 3.62
CA SER A 88 -18.79 -8.91 4.30
C SER A 88 -17.92 -8.95 5.55
N GLN A 89 -18.12 -9.95 6.41
CA GLN A 89 -17.34 -10.10 7.65
C GLN A 89 -15.86 -10.38 7.36
N MET A 90 -15.58 -11.34 6.47
CA MET A 90 -14.21 -11.67 6.09
C MET A 90 -13.50 -10.48 5.45
N TYR A 91 -14.22 -9.68 4.66
CA TYR A 91 -13.66 -8.48 4.07
C TYR A 91 -13.39 -7.37 5.11
N ASP A 92 -14.26 -7.19 6.10
CA ASP A 92 -14.04 -6.24 7.21
C ASP A 92 -12.75 -6.59 7.98
N GLU A 93 -12.55 -7.88 8.28
CA GLU A 93 -11.37 -8.38 9.00
C GLU A 93 -10.09 -8.34 8.13
N ALA A 94 -10.21 -8.66 6.84
CA ALA A 94 -9.07 -8.77 5.94
C ALA A 94 -8.76 -7.50 5.13
N LEU A 95 -9.55 -6.42 5.31
CA LEU A 95 -9.47 -5.20 4.52
C LEU A 95 -8.03 -4.68 4.40
N GLU A 96 -7.35 -4.57 5.53
CA GLU A 96 -5.99 -4.03 5.62
C GLU A 96 -4.99 -4.87 4.81
N TRP A 97 -5.13 -6.20 4.84
CA TRP A 97 -4.29 -7.10 4.06
C TRP A 97 -4.62 -7.08 2.57
N THR A 98 -5.90 -6.99 2.21
CA THR A 98 -6.30 -6.94 0.81
C THR A 98 -5.83 -5.66 0.13
N MET A 99 -5.85 -4.51 0.84
CA MET A 99 -5.37 -3.22 0.33
C MET A 99 -3.88 -3.20 -0.02
N LEU A 100 -3.08 -4.12 0.53
CA LEU A 100 -1.66 -4.26 0.21
C LEU A 100 -1.41 -5.01 -1.13
N ASP A 101 -2.44 -5.62 -1.73
CA ASP A 101 -2.33 -6.28 -3.03
C ASP A 101 -2.17 -5.22 -4.14
N LYS A 102 -1.20 -5.44 -5.04
CA LYS A 102 -1.00 -4.57 -6.22
C LYS A 102 -2.19 -4.61 -7.17
N ASN A 103 -2.88 -5.74 -7.22
CA ASN A 103 -4.04 -5.95 -8.07
C ASN A 103 -5.36 -5.74 -7.30
N TYR A 104 -5.30 -5.03 -6.17
CA TYR A 104 -6.44 -4.82 -5.28
C TYR A 104 -7.70 -4.36 -6.02
N ASP A 105 -7.60 -3.39 -6.94
CA ASP A 105 -8.74 -2.88 -7.70
C ASP A 105 -9.40 -4.00 -8.54
N GLU A 106 -8.62 -4.64 -9.40
CA GLU A 106 -9.12 -5.71 -10.27
C GLU A 106 -9.66 -6.90 -9.47
N ARG A 107 -8.95 -7.29 -8.41
CA ARG A 107 -9.34 -8.42 -7.57
C ARG A 107 -10.61 -8.11 -6.78
N THR A 108 -10.74 -6.90 -6.24
CA THR A 108 -11.98 -6.44 -5.58
C THR A 108 -13.15 -6.55 -6.55
N ARG A 109 -13.03 -6.03 -7.79
CA ARG A 109 -14.10 -6.14 -8.80
C ARG A 109 -14.44 -7.59 -9.17
N ARG A 110 -13.45 -8.47 -9.25
CA ARG A 110 -13.63 -9.90 -9.60
C ARG A 110 -14.33 -10.69 -8.48
N VAL A 111 -13.98 -10.43 -7.22
CA VAL A 111 -14.50 -11.17 -6.06
C VAL A 111 -15.90 -10.70 -5.69
N PHE A 112 -16.19 -9.42 -5.91
CA PHE A 112 -17.42 -8.75 -5.52
C PHE A 112 -18.35 -8.50 -6.72
N THR A 113 -18.95 -9.58 -7.23
CA THR A 113 -19.93 -9.53 -8.33
C THR A 113 -21.39 -9.59 -7.85
N GLY A 114 -21.62 -10.10 -6.64
CA GLY A 114 -22.94 -10.24 -6.02
C GLY A 114 -23.28 -9.12 -5.02
N PRO A 115 -24.47 -9.17 -4.37
CA PRO A 115 -24.81 -8.24 -3.30
C PRO A 115 -23.87 -8.43 -2.11
N ILE A 116 -23.50 -7.32 -1.45
CA ILE A 116 -22.61 -7.29 -0.28
C ILE A 116 -23.22 -6.38 0.77
N PHE A 117 -23.24 -6.87 2.00
CA PHE A 117 -23.54 -6.03 3.16
C PHE A 117 -22.32 -5.21 3.51
N VAL A 118 -22.45 -3.89 3.59
CA VAL A 118 -21.32 -3.06 3.98
C VAL A 118 -21.23 -2.90 5.51
N PRO A 119 -20.02 -2.80 6.08
CA PRO A 119 -19.84 -2.52 7.50
C PRO A 119 -20.50 -1.20 7.93
N MET A 120 -20.86 -1.08 9.22
CA MET A 120 -21.51 0.12 9.76
C MET A 120 -20.65 1.39 9.64
N TRP A 121 -19.33 1.25 9.63
CA TRP A 121 -18.39 2.35 9.47
C TRP A 121 -18.24 2.80 8.00
N TRP A 122 -18.83 2.11 7.03
CA TRP A 122 -18.62 2.35 5.59
C TRP A 122 -19.03 3.75 5.13
N GLY A 123 -20.11 4.31 5.67
CA GLY A 123 -20.51 5.70 5.37
C GLY A 123 -19.55 6.75 5.95
N ARG A 124 -18.70 6.37 6.91
CA ARG A 124 -17.58 7.21 7.31
C ARG A 124 -16.42 7.06 6.33
N TYR A 125 -16.25 5.92 5.68
CA TYR A 125 -15.16 5.69 4.75
C TYR A 125 -15.42 6.33 3.37
N ASP A 126 -16.60 6.09 2.78
CA ASP A 126 -16.99 6.66 1.49
C ASP A 126 -18.13 7.71 1.67
N PRO A 127 -17.88 9.01 1.44
CA PRO A 127 -18.92 10.04 1.46
C PRO A 127 -19.95 9.92 0.33
N ALA A 128 -19.59 9.26 -0.79
CA ALA A 128 -20.52 9.01 -1.89
C ALA A 128 -21.49 7.86 -1.55
N TYR A 129 -21.14 7.01 -0.59
CA TYR A 129 -22.03 6.01 -0.03
C TYR A 129 -23.11 6.68 0.82
N ARG A 130 -24.34 6.64 0.32
CA ARG A 130 -25.54 6.92 1.11
C ARG A 130 -26.25 5.60 1.37
N PRO A 131 -26.37 5.14 2.63
CA PRO A 131 -27.21 3.99 2.91
C PRO A 131 -28.61 4.35 2.41
N VAL A 132 -29.17 3.48 1.57
CA VAL A 132 -30.55 3.63 1.11
C VAL A 132 -31.44 3.35 2.33
N THR A 133 -31.70 4.37 3.14
CA THR A 133 -32.81 4.32 4.08
C THR A 133 -34.04 4.21 3.20
N SER A 134 -34.68 3.05 3.20
CA SER A 134 -35.95 2.80 2.52
C SER A 134 -37.04 3.71 3.11
N GLY A 135 -37.06 4.97 2.67
CA GLY A 135 -38.26 5.78 2.65
C GLY A 135 -39.16 5.21 1.57
N ALA A 136 -39.97 4.21 1.93
CA ALA A 136 -40.96 3.63 1.04
C ALA A 136 -42.03 4.68 0.66
N PRO A 137 -42.45 4.79 -0.61
CA PRO A 137 -43.86 4.99 -0.89
C PRO A 137 -44.57 3.66 -0.61
N LYS A 138 -45.68 3.74 0.13
CA LYS A 138 -46.52 2.60 0.55
C LYS A 138 -46.85 1.67 -0.63
N MET A 139 -46.37 0.43 -0.63
CA MET A 139 -47.09 -0.72 -1.22
C MET A 139 -46.74 -2.03 -0.52
N ALA A 140 -47.80 -2.73 -0.14
CA ALA A 140 -48.00 -4.15 0.20
C ALA A 140 -46.80 -5.00 0.69
N SER A 141 -46.83 -5.28 2.00
CA SER A 141 -46.58 -6.58 2.65
C SER A 141 -45.63 -7.57 1.96
N VAL A 142 -44.34 -7.44 2.27
CA VAL A 142 -43.45 -8.57 2.56
C VAL A 142 -42.75 -8.23 3.86
N THR A 143 -42.92 -9.08 4.87
CA THR A 143 -42.28 -8.96 6.19
C THR A 143 -40.78 -8.73 6.04
N PRO A 144 -40.22 -7.59 6.53
CA PRO A 144 -38.79 -7.43 6.61
C PRO A 144 -38.32 -8.23 7.83
N THR A 145 -37.63 -9.34 7.60
CA THR A 145 -36.84 -9.98 8.65
C THR A 145 -35.81 -8.97 9.12
N THR A 146 -35.99 -8.52 10.36
CA THR A 146 -35.12 -7.61 11.07
C THR A 146 -33.84 -8.35 11.45
N SER A 147 -32.75 -8.11 10.72
CA SER A 147 -31.39 -8.31 11.23
C SER A 147 -30.56 -7.05 11.00
N GLY A 148 -30.46 -6.25 12.07
CA GLY A 148 -29.48 -5.20 12.32
C GLY A 148 -28.93 -4.40 11.13
N GLY A 149 -29.59 -3.29 10.75
CA GLY A 149 -28.97 -2.07 10.20
C GLY A 149 -28.07 -2.17 8.96
N ARG A 150 -27.94 -3.33 8.31
CA ARG A 150 -26.98 -3.58 7.24
C ARG A 150 -27.61 -3.35 5.88
N THR A 151 -27.23 -2.25 5.23
CA THR A 151 -27.61 -1.95 3.84
C THR A 151 -26.76 -2.78 2.87
N SER A 152 -27.42 -3.47 1.94
CA SER A 152 -26.75 -4.24 0.87
C SER A 152 -26.47 -3.35 -0.34
N LEU A 153 -25.27 -3.45 -0.91
CA LEU A 153 -24.87 -2.82 -2.16
C LEU A 153 -24.63 -3.86 -3.26
N PRO A 154 -24.86 -3.53 -4.54
CA PRO A 154 -24.31 -4.29 -5.65
C PRO A 154 -22.78 -4.33 -5.56
N GLY A 155 -22.17 -5.51 -5.74
CA GLY A 155 -20.73 -5.69 -5.56
C GLY A 155 -19.86 -4.81 -6.45
N ALA A 156 -20.29 -4.52 -7.67
CA ALA A 156 -19.59 -3.58 -8.54
C ALA A 156 -19.60 -2.13 -8.00
N ALA A 157 -20.72 -1.70 -7.41
CA ALA A 157 -20.83 -0.38 -6.77
C ALA A 157 -19.99 -0.32 -5.48
N PHE A 158 -19.97 -1.42 -4.74
CA PHE A 158 -19.07 -1.58 -3.60
C PHE A 158 -17.60 -1.48 -4.02
N ALA A 159 -17.15 -2.27 -5.00
CA ALA A 159 -15.78 -2.22 -5.50
C ALA A 159 -15.39 -0.82 -6.02
N ALA A 160 -16.31 -0.13 -6.70
CA ALA A 160 -16.09 1.25 -7.13
C ALA A 160 -15.93 2.23 -5.95
N SER A 161 -16.78 2.10 -4.91
CA SER A 161 -16.71 2.93 -3.69
C SER A 161 -15.38 2.77 -2.95
N VAL A 162 -14.91 1.53 -2.84
CA VAL A 162 -13.62 1.19 -2.24
C VAL A 162 -12.48 1.93 -2.95
N VAL A 163 -12.39 1.71 -4.26
CA VAL A 163 -11.27 2.19 -5.09
C VAL A 163 -11.29 3.72 -5.17
N GLY A 164 -12.48 4.29 -5.34
CA GLY A 164 -12.67 5.74 -5.31
C GLY A 164 -12.31 6.36 -3.96
N GLY A 165 -12.64 5.69 -2.85
CA GLY A 165 -12.31 6.14 -1.50
C GLY A 165 -10.79 6.24 -1.27
N VAL A 166 -10.04 5.17 -1.58
CA VAL A 166 -8.57 5.15 -1.46
C VAL A 166 -7.93 6.22 -2.36
N GLN A 167 -8.39 6.32 -3.61
CA GLN A 167 -7.83 7.27 -4.57
C GLN A 167 -8.08 8.72 -4.14
N ASN A 168 -9.30 9.04 -3.68
CA ASN A 168 -9.65 10.37 -3.19
C ASN A 168 -8.87 10.73 -1.93
N PHE A 169 -8.75 9.81 -0.96
CA PHE A 169 -7.96 10.04 0.24
C PHE A 169 -6.49 10.31 -0.11
N SER A 170 -5.89 9.45 -0.94
CA SER A 170 -4.48 9.57 -1.34
C SER A 170 -4.23 10.88 -2.08
N SER A 171 -5.12 11.26 -2.99
CA SER A 171 -5.00 12.50 -3.75
C SER A 171 -5.12 13.75 -2.86
N LYS A 172 -5.97 13.71 -1.81
CA LYS A 172 -6.16 14.85 -0.91
C LYS A 172 -5.07 14.98 0.16
N VAL A 173 -4.60 13.86 0.69
CA VAL A 173 -3.59 13.87 1.77
C VAL A 173 -2.17 14.00 1.22
N ILE A 174 -1.87 13.27 0.15
CA ILE A 174 -0.51 13.11 -0.37
C ILE A 174 -0.32 13.87 -1.70
N GLY A 175 -1.41 14.15 -2.41
CA GLY A 175 -1.38 14.70 -3.75
C GLY A 175 -0.97 13.61 -4.75
N ASP A 176 0.08 13.88 -5.51
CA ASP A 176 0.66 12.92 -6.43
C ASP A 176 1.37 11.76 -5.68
N VAL A 177 0.75 10.58 -5.70
CA VAL A 177 1.24 9.34 -5.11
C VAL A 177 2.54 8.86 -5.77
N SER A 178 2.72 9.07 -7.06
CA SER A 178 3.94 8.68 -7.79
C SER A 178 5.11 9.56 -7.36
N ALA A 179 4.91 10.88 -7.31
CA ALA A 179 5.91 11.81 -6.81
C ALA A 179 6.22 11.59 -5.33
N PHE A 180 5.21 11.28 -4.51
CA PHE A 180 5.41 10.95 -3.10
C PHE A 180 6.26 9.70 -2.94
N THR A 181 5.88 8.61 -3.61
CA THR A 181 6.57 7.32 -3.57
C THR A 181 8.01 7.48 -4.05
N SER A 182 8.23 8.18 -5.16
CA SER A 182 9.57 8.48 -5.69
C SER A 182 10.42 9.26 -4.69
N GLY A 183 9.83 10.24 -3.99
CA GLY A 183 10.53 10.99 -2.95
C GLY A 183 10.97 10.12 -1.76
N VAL A 184 10.17 9.12 -1.39
CA VAL A 184 10.50 8.16 -0.34
C VAL A 184 11.56 7.17 -0.82
N THR A 185 11.36 6.52 -1.98
CA THR A 185 12.25 5.48 -2.51
C THR A 185 13.63 6.01 -2.86
N ASN A 186 13.73 7.23 -3.39
CA ASN A 186 15.02 7.87 -3.66
C ASN A 186 15.88 8.05 -2.39
N ARG A 187 15.25 8.18 -1.21
CA ARG A 187 15.94 8.35 0.08
C ARG A 187 16.19 7.03 0.81
N THR A 188 15.32 6.04 0.63
CA THR A 188 15.37 4.77 1.37
C THR A 188 16.04 3.65 0.60
N ASN A 189 16.02 3.71 -0.74
CA ASN A 189 16.64 2.76 -1.64
C ASN A 189 17.31 3.51 -2.81
N PRO A 190 18.35 4.32 -2.53
CA PRO A 190 19.04 5.05 -3.59
C PRO A 190 19.64 4.06 -4.59
N ILE A 191 19.48 4.35 -5.88
CA ILE A 191 20.16 3.60 -6.95
C ILE A 191 21.66 3.63 -6.62
N PRO A 192 22.37 2.48 -6.64
CA PRO A 192 23.81 2.47 -6.44
C PRO A 192 24.43 3.45 -7.42
N LYS A 193 25.13 4.47 -6.91
CA LYS A 193 25.88 5.36 -7.78
C LYS A 193 26.93 4.50 -8.47
N THR A 194 26.82 4.33 -9.78
CA THR A 194 27.95 3.86 -10.57
C THR A 194 28.99 4.95 -10.45
N SER A 195 30.07 4.67 -9.71
CA SER A 195 31.25 5.51 -9.72
C SER A 195 31.81 5.41 -11.14
N SER A 196 31.44 6.34 -12.02
CA SER A 196 32.12 6.52 -13.28
C SER A 196 33.54 6.99 -12.96
N SER A 197 34.48 6.06 -12.92
CA SER A 197 35.91 6.38 -12.91
C SER A 197 36.24 7.02 -14.25
N SER A 198 36.19 8.34 -14.29
CA SER A 198 36.64 9.12 -15.44
C SER A 198 38.16 9.06 -15.54
N SER A 199 38.62 8.43 -16.62
CA SER A 199 39.74 8.86 -17.46
C SER A 199 41.06 9.21 -16.75
N TRP A 200 42.00 8.26 -16.75
CA TRP A 200 43.41 8.59 -16.89
C TRP A 200 43.85 8.31 -18.32
N LYS A 201 43.98 9.41 -19.07
CA LYS A 201 44.75 9.50 -20.30
C LYS A 201 46.23 9.22 -19.99
N GLY A 202 46.77 8.18 -20.59
CA GLY A 202 48.18 7.98 -20.89
C GLY A 202 48.22 6.87 -21.93
N GLY A 203 48.57 7.08 -23.20
CA GLY A 203 49.66 7.90 -23.68
C GLY A 203 50.81 6.96 -24.05
N GLY A 204 50.75 6.39 -25.27
CA GLY A 204 51.91 5.86 -25.97
C GLY A 204 52.11 4.35 -25.98
N GLY A 205 52.18 3.80 -27.20
CA GLY A 205 53.25 2.88 -27.55
C GLY A 205 52.88 1.41 -27.76
N GLY A 206 53.16 0.92 -28.97
CA GLY A 206 53.62 -0.44 -29.18
C GLY A 206 52.53 -1.47 -29.45
N GLY A 207 52.11 -1.57 -30.72
CA GLY A 207 51.26 -2.66 -31.17
C GLY A 207 52.00 -3.98 -31.15
N HIS A 208 51.52 -4.94 -30.36
CA HIS A 208 51.87 -6.34 -30.47
C HIS A 208 50.59 -7.19 -30.41
N SER A 209 50.47 -8.01 -31.45
CA SER A 209 49.49 -9.05 -31.74
C SER A 209 49.02 -9.89 -30.56
N CYS A 210 47.71 -10.14 -30.50
CA CYS A 210 47.16 -11.50 -30.41
C CYS A 210 45.64 -11.47 -30.69
N ALA A 211 45.26 -11.98 -31.85
CA ALA A 211 43.90 -12.37 -32.15
C ALA A 211 43.56 -13.64 -31.35
N CYS A 212 42.40 -13.66 -30.71
CA CYS A 212 41.68 -14.91 -30.46
C CYS A 212 40.19 -14.63 -30.38
N ALA A 213 39.52 -14.82 -31.52
CA ALA A 213 38.13 -15.20 -31.54
C ALA A 213 38.04 -16.66 -31.07
N CYS A 214 37.25 -16.93 -30.04
CA CYS A 214 36.65 -18.23 -29.80
C CYS A 214 35.22 -18.03 -29.31
N ALA A 215 34.31 -18.28 -30.24
CA ALA A 215 32.97 -18.76 -29.94
C ALA A 215 33.06 -20.17 -29.32
N CYS A 216 31.96 -20.57 -28.67
CA CYS A 216 31.61 -21.90 -28.17
C CYS A 216 31.91 -22.20 -26.69
N ALA A 217 30.80 -22.55 -26.02
CA ALA A 217 30.65 -23.65 -25.07
C ALA A 217 31.48 -23.62 -23.77
N GLY A 218 30.78 -23.35 -22.68
CA GLY A 218 30.96 -23.94 -21.36
C GLY A 218 32.38 -24.16 -20.85
N CYS A 219 32.83 -23.27 -19.96
CA CYS A 219 33.87 -23.60 -18.99
C CYS A 219 33.60 -22.86 -17.67
N ALA A 220 33.56 -23.64 -16.59
CA ALA A 220 33.57 -23.15 -15.24
C ALA A 220 34.89 -22.39 -14.99
N CYS A 221 34.80 -21.12 -14.61
CA CYS A 221 35.92 -20.41 -14.01
C CYS A 221 35.71 -20.33 -12.49
N ALA A 222 36.25 -21.33 -11.81
CA ALA A 222 36.78 -21.13 -10.47
C ALA A 222 38.03 -20.26 -10.60
N CYS A 223 37.97 -19.01 -10.14
CA CYS A 223 39.17 -18.22 -9.88
C CYS A 223 39.37 -18.16 -8.36
N ALA A 224 40.22 -19.05 -7.87
CA ALA A 224 40.92 -18.89 -6.61
C ALA A 224 42.18 -18.07 -6.85
N GLY A 225 42.42 -17.07 -5.99
CA GLY A 225 43.76 -16.62 -5.61
C GLY A 225 44.34 -15.40 -6.32
N GLY A 226 44.89 -14.49 -5.52
CA GLY A 226 45.95 -13.56 -5.96
C GLY A 226 45.84 -12.19 -5.32
N GLY A 227 46.59 -11.96 -4.23
CA GLY A 227 46.65 -10.67 -3.56
C GLY A 227 47.58 -9.65 -4.21
N ARG A 228 47.57 -8.47 -3.57
CA ARG A 228 48.26 -7.20 -3.80
C ARG A 228 47.49 -6.18 -4.62
#